data_AF-A0A1W9PUU0-F1
#
_entry.id   AF-A0A1W9PUU0-F1
#
_cell.length_a   1.000
_cell.length_b   1.000
_cell.length_c   1.000
_cell.angle_alpha   90.00
_cell.angle_beta   90.00
_cell.angle_gamma   90.00
#
_symmetry.space_group_name_H-M   'P 1'
#
loop_
_entity.id
_entity.type
_entity.pdbx_description
1 polymer ?
#
loop_
_entity_poly.entity_id
_entity_poly.type
_entity_poly.pdbx_seq_one_letter_code
_entity_poly.pdbx_strand_id
1 'polypeptide(L)'
;MGHNVYFAEPLYYHVAVAFERHGFTYQSGRKLMQKIERGFSPAGDYISLLDGNTPFRHPNAAHSVRLRSWAIHDGILGQPYTGVTMYKHVGKHAGISTTNEAW
;
A
#
# COMPACT_ATOMS: atom_id res chain seq x y z
N MET A 1 -1.15 32.66 -7.75
CA MET A 1 -0.62 32.08 -6.48
C MET A 1 -0.68 30.58 -6.64
N GLY A 2 0.47 29.95 -6.91
CA GLY A 2 0.54 28.54 -7.33
C GLY A 2 0.37 27.59 -6.15
N HIS A 3 -0.48 26.58 -6.31
CA HIS A 3 -0.63 25.50 -5.34
C HIS A 3 0.72 24.76 -5.21
N ASN A 4 1.39 24.91 -4.07
CA ASN A 4 2.68 24.26 -3.81
C ASN A 4 2.53 22.80 -3.34
N VAL A 5 1.30 22.28 -3.30
CA VAL A 5 0.97 20.95 -2.78
C VAL A 5 -0.15 20.30 -3.60
N TYR A 6 0.04 19.04 -4.02
CA TYR A 6 -1.00 18.16 -4.53
C TYR A 6 -1.50 17.24 -3.43
N PHE A 7 -2.81 17.02 -3.36
CA PHE A 7 -3.44 16.05 -2.46
C PHE A 7 -3.99 14.87 -3.26
N ALA A 8 -3.96 13.68 -2.67
CA ALA A 8 -4.47 12.47 -3.30
C ALA A 8 -5.02 11.50 -2.25
N GLU A 9 -6.07 10.78 -2.63
CA GLU A 9 -6.63 9.66 -1.87
C GLU A 9 -6.45 8.38 -2.68
N PRO A 10 -5.40 7.58 -2.41
CA PRO A 10 -5.21 6.30 -3.09
C PRO A 10 -6.28 5.30 -2.63
N LEU A 11 -7.20 4.94 -3.53
CA LEU A 11 -8.28 3.99 -3.24
C LEU A 11 -7.81 2.52 -3.13
N TYR A 12 -6.56 2.24 -3.50
CA TYR A 12 -5.97 0.91 -3.42
C TYR A 12 -4.54 0.94 -2.89
N TYR A 13 -4.14 -0.11 -2.18
CA TYR A 13 -2.81 -0.26 -1.58
C TYR A 13 -1.67 0.01 -2.56
N HIS A 14 -1.75 -0.57 -3.77
CA HIS A 14 -0.71 -0.36 -4.77
C HIS A 14 -0.62 1.08 -5.29
N VAL A 15 -1.72 1.84 -5.26
CA VAL A 15 -1.75 3.24 -5.71
C VAL A 15 -1.02 4.10 -4.69
N ALA A 16 -1.20 3.82 -3.39
CA ALA A 16 -0.45 4.49 -2.33
C ALA A 16 1.06 4.24 -2.47
N VAL A 17 1.47 2.99 -2.72
CA VAL A 17 2.88 2.65 -3.01
C VAL A 17 3.38 3.38 -4.27
N ALA A 18 2.57 3.45 -5.33
CA ALA A 18 2.92 4.21 -6.53
C ALA A 18 3.11 5.71 -6.20
N PHE A 19 2.29 6.29 -5.33
CA PHE A 19 2.45 7.68 -4.90
C PHE A 19 3.70 7.92 -4.06
N GLU A 20 4.05 7.02 -3.13
CA GLU A 20 5.33 7.07 -2.40
C GLU A 20 6.51 7.17 -3.37
N ARG A 21 6.50 6.27 -4.35
CA ARG A 21 7.47 6.18 -5.44
C ARG A 21 7.55 7.45 -6.31
N HIS A 22 6.47 8.23 -6.40
CA HIS A 22 6.43 9.52 -7.10
C HIS A 22 6.67 10.73 -6.17
N GLY A 23 7.08 10.49 -4.93
CA GLY A 23 7.49 11.52 -3.98
C GLY A 23 6.38 12.07 -3.11
N PHE A 24 5.21 11.43 -3.06
CA PHE A 24 4.18 11.75 -2.07
C PHE A 24 4.60 11.27 -0.67
N THR A 25 4.06 11.96 0.33
CA THR A 25 4.07 11.53 1.75
C THR A 25 2.63 11.39 2.23
N TYR A 26 2.46 10.89 3.46
CA TYR A 26 1.16 10.66 4.06
C TYR A 26 0.71 11.86 4.88
N GLN A 27 -0.55 12.27 4.66
CA GLN A 27 -1.32 13.01 5.66
C GLN A 27 -1.90 12.05 6.69
N SER A 28 -2.43 10.90 6.23
CA SER A 28 -2.94 9.81 7.07
C SER A 28 -2.68 8.44 6.42
N GLY A 29 -2.67 7.38 7.22
CA GLY A 29 -2.62 6.00 6.72
C GLY A 29 -1.23 5.36 6.65
N ARG A 30 -0.14 6.07 6.94
CA ARG A 30 1.23 5.49 6.91
C ARG A 30 1.38 4.25 7.79
N LYS A 31 0.81 4.27 9.00
CA LYS A 31 0.85 3.12 9.92
C LYS A 31 0.07 1.92 9.38
N LEU A 32 -1.05 2.16 8.68
CA LEU A 32 -1.80 1.09 8.01
C LEU A 32 -0.95 0.46 6.90
N MET A 33 -0.29 1.27 6.08
CA MET A 33 0.59 0.78 5.01
C MET A 33 1.73 -0.09 5.54
N GLN A 34 2.38 0.33 6.64
CA GLN A 34 3.41 -0.45 7.33
C GLN A 34 2.88 -1.73 7.97
N LYS A 35 1.64 -1.70 8.51
CA LYS A 35 0.98 -2.89 9.05
C LYS A 35 0.69 -3.89 7.93
N ILE A 36 0.24 -3.41 6.77
CA ILE A 36 -0.02 -4.26 5.60
C ILE A 36 1.28 -4.93 5.14
N GLU A 37 2.37 -4.17 4.95
CA GLU A 37 3.69 -4.74 4.60
C GLU A 37 4.11 -5.84 5.59
N ARG A 38 3.99 -5.57 6.90
CA ARG A 38 4.32 -6.55 7.93
C ARG A 38 3.44 -7.79 7.87
N GLY A 39 2.16 -7.64 7.60
CA GLY A 39 1.23 -8.76 7.47
C GLY A 39 1.59 -9.71 6.31
N PHE A 40 2.20 -9.18 5.24
CA PHE A 40 2.70 -9.97 4.10
C PHE A 40 4.17 -10.41 4.24
N SER A 41 4.83 -10.11 5.37
CA SER A 41 6.18 -10.63 5.64
C SER A 41 6.14 -12.13 5.96
N PRO A 42 7.27 -12.88 5.89
CA PRO A 42 7.27 -14.35 6.10
C PRO A 42 6.66 -14.83 7.43
N ALA A 43 6.69 -13.99 8.47
CA ALA A 43 6.08 -14.27 9.78
C ALA A 43 4.79 -13.46 10.02
N GLY A 44 4.21 -12.88 8.97
CA GLY A 44 3.05 -12.01 9.05
C GLY A 44 1.72 -12.78 8.98
N ASP A 45 0.69 -12.17 9.58
CA ASP A 45 -0.63 -12.78 9.75
C ASP A 45 -1.36 -13.08 8.43
N TYR A 46 -0.95 -12.49 7.30
CA TYR A 46 -1.62 -12.69 6.01
C TYR A 46 -1.05 -13.86 5.21
N ILE A 47 0.13 -14.39 5.57
CA ILE A 47 0.75 -15.49 4.83
C ILE A 47 -0.12 -16.74 4.85
N SER A 48 -0.68 -17.10 6.00
CA SER A 48 -1.57 -18.25 6.14
C SER A 48 -2.91 -18.07 5.39
N LEU A 49 -3.28 -16.84 5.07
CA LEU A 49 -4.49 -16.50 4.33
C LEU A 49 -4.27 -16.44 2.81
N LEU A 50 -3.03 -16.66 2.34
CA LEU A 50 -2.71 -16.83 0.93
C LEU A 50 -2.77 -18.32 0.55
N ASP A 51 -3.95 -18.90 0.73
CA ASP A 51 -4.25 -20.32 0.57
C ASP A 51 -4.54 -20.76 -0.88
N GLY A 52 -4.65 -19.81 -1.81
CA GLY A 52 -5.01 -20.06 -3.20
C GLY A 52 -6.48 -20.39 -3.45
N ASN A 53 -7.37 -20.28 -2.44
CA ASN A 53 -8.80 -20.59 -2.59
C ASN A 53 -9.54 -19.60 -3.51
N THR A 54 -8.98 -18.40 -3.70
CA THR A 54 -9.42 -17.45 -4.74
C THR A 54 -8.24 -17.08 -5.63
N PRO A 55 -8.48 -16.64 -6.88
CA PRO A 55 -7.43 -16.12 -7.75
C PRO A 55 -6.61 -14.96 -7.13
N PHE A 56 -7.14 -14.31 -6.09
CA PHE A 56 -6.52 -13.17 -5.40
C PHE A 56 -5.72 -13.57 -4.14
N ARG A 57 -5.76 -14.85 -3.72
CA ARG A 57 -5.08 -15.38 -2.53
C ARG A 57 -3.90 -16.29 -2.85
N HIS A 58 -3.29 -16.13 -4.03
CA HIS A 58 -2.12 -16.92 -4.40
C HIS A 58 -0.91 -16.62 -3.48
N PRO A 59 -0.10 -17.61 -3.04
CA PRO A 59 1.08 -17.40 -2.20
C PRO A 59 2.06 -16.34 -2.70
N ASN A 60 2.25 -16.26 -4.02
CA ASN A 60 3.08 -15.22 -4.66
C ASN A 60 2.64 -13.77 -4.34
N ALA A 61 1.43 -13.55 -3.83
CA ALA A 61 1.00 -12.24 -3.37
C ALA A 61 1.90 -11.71 -2.24
N ALA A 62 2.54 -12.57 -1.45
CA ALA A 62 3.53 -12.13 -0.45
C ALA A 62 4.70 -11.33 -1.06
N HIS A 63 4.97 -11.46 -2.36
CA HIS A 63 6.13 -10.86 -3.04
C HIS A 63 5.78 -9.82 -4.11
N SER A 64 4.50 -9.41 -4.21
CA SER A 64 4.07 -8.41 -5.20
C SER A 64 3.01 -7.47 -4.65
N VAL A 65 3.29 -6.17 -4.58
CA VAL A 65 2.42 -5.08 -4.14
C VAL A 65 1.12 -5.07 -4.95
N ARG A 66 1.20 -5.35 -6.25
CA ARG A 66 0.01 -5.48 -7.11
C ARG A 66 -0.87 -6.63 -6.63
N LEU A 67 -0.30 -7.80 -6.38
CA LEU A 67 -1.05 -8.97 -5.92
C LEU A 67 -1.55 -8.80 -4.47
N ARG A 68 -0.77 -8.20 -3.57
CA ARG A 68 -1.23 -7.80 -2.22
C ARG A 68 -2.46 -6.90 -2.32
N SER A 69 -2.46 -5.94 -3.22
CA SER A 69 -3.60 -5.05 -3.43
C SER A 69 -4.86 -5.80 -3.88
N TRP A 70 -4.71 -6.88 -4.64
CA TRP A 70 -5.83 -7.76 -4.99
C TRP A 70 -6.31 -8.59 -3.81
N ALA A 71 -5.40 -9.19 -3.02
CA ALA A 71 -5.76 -9.89 -1.80
C ALA A 71 -6.50 -8.96 -0.80
N ILE A 72 -6.10 -7.68 -0.73
CA ILE A 72 -6.76 -6.64 0.07
C ILE A 72 -8.16 -6.35 -0.45
N HIS A 73 -8.33 -6.20 -1.76
CA HIS A 73 -9.65 -6.04 -2.38
C HIS A 73 -10.55 -7.26 -2.13
N ASP A 74 -9.97 -8.45 -2.11
CA ASP A 74 -10.63 -9.72 -1.76
C ASP A 74 -10.88 -9.87 -0.25
N GLY A 75 -10.50 -8.89 0.57
CA GLY A 75 -10.86 -8.83 1.99
C GLY A 75 -9.85 -9.41 2.97
N ILE A 76 -8.57 -9.61 2.59
CA ILE A 76 -7.56 -10.22 3.48
C ILE A 76 -7.32 -9.44 4.77
N LEU A 77 -7.63 -8.14 4.76
CA LEU A 77 -7.49 -7.28 5.93
C LEU A 77 -8.57 -7.52 7.00
N GLY A 78 -9.66 -8.22 6.65
CA GLY A 78 -10.86 -8.34 7.49
C GLY A 78 -11.63 -7.02 7.69
N GLN A 79 -11.21 -5.95 7.02
CA GLN A 79 -11.81 -4.61 7.08
C GLN A 79 -11.54 -3.85 5.77
N PRO A 80 -12.31 -2.79 5.48
CA PRO A 80 -12.07 -1.95 4.32
C PRO A 80 -10.68 -1.28 4.33
N TYR A 81 -10.06 -1.17 3.15
CA TYR A 81 -8.88 -0.34 2.95
C TYR A 81 -9.33 1.13 2.80
N THR A 82 -9.27 1.90 3.89
CA THR A 82 -9.73 3.29 3.94
C THR A 82 -8.81 4.16 4.82
N GLY A 83 -8.96 5.49 4.73
CA GLY A 83 -8.27 6.43 5.62
C GLY A 83 -6.81 6.69 5.24
N VAL A 84 -6.43 6.39 3.99
CA VAL A 84 -5.13 6.73 3.42
C VAL A 84 -5.27 8.00 2.59
N THR A 85 -4.63 9.07 3.04
CA THR A 85 -4.57 10.33 2.32
C THR A 85 -3.13 10.79 2.23
N MET A 86 -2.76 11.31 1.06
CA MET A 86 -1.39 11.62 0.71
C MET A 86 -1.28 13.02 0.13
N TYR A 87 -0.09 13.60 0.22
CA TYR A 87 0.21 14.87 -0.41
C TYR A 87 1.64 14.90 -0.96
N LYS A 88 1.88 15.76 -1.94
CA LYS A 88 3.19 15.99 -2.56
C LYS A 88 3.48 17.47 -2.67
N HIS A 89 4.64 17.88 -2.16
CA HIS A 89 5.17 19.23 -2.40
C HIS A 89 5.77 19.31 -3.82
N VAL A 90 5.42 20.36 -4.55
CA VAL A 90 6.02 20.62 -5.86
C VAL A 90 7.53 20.84 -5.70
N GLY A 91 8.35 20.19 -6.53
CA GLY A 91 9.81 20.29 -6.49
C GLY A 91 10.50 19.51 -5.37
N LYS A 92 9.77 18.79 -4.50
CA LYS A 92 10.35 17.99 -3.42
C LYS A 92 9.88 16.52 -3.49
N HIS A 93 10.83 15.60 -3.41
CA HIS A 93 10.55 14.18 -3.26
C HIS A 93 10.56 13.81 -1.77
N ALA A 94 9.49 13.18 -1.26
CA ALA A 94 9.40 12.86 0.17
C ALA A 94 10.34 11.74 0.64
N GLY A 95 10.77 10.85 -0.26
CA GLY A 95 11.75 9.79 0.06
C GLY A 95 11.24 8.74 1.04
N ILE A 96 9.93 8.49 1.05
CA ILE A 96 9.31 7.49 1.93
C ILE A 96 9.06 6.21 1.11
N SER A 97 9.30 5.05 1.73
CA SER A 97 8.81 3.76 1.24
C SER A 97 8.22 3.01 2.44
N THR A 98 7.01 2.47 2.29
CA THR A 98 6.42 1.56 3.29
C THR A 98 6.46 0.09 2.87
N THR A 99 7.03 -0.20 1.70
CA THR A 99 7.23 -1.57 1.21
C THR A 99 8.71 -1.85 0.93
N ASN A 100 9.09 -3.12 1.04
CA ASN A 100 10.42 -3.60 0.68
C ASN A 100 10.54 -4.03 -0.80
N GLU A 101 9.43 -4.00 -1.56
CA GLU A 101 9.46 -4.32 -2.98
C GLU A 101 10.19 -3.24 -3.78
N ALA A 102 11.27 -3.66 -4.45
CA ALA A 102 12.02 -2.84 -5.38
C ALA A 102 11.16 -2.44 -6.60
N TRP A 103 11.68 -1.51 -7.40
CA TRP A 103 11.03 -1.09 -8.65
C TRP A 103 11.00 -2.21 -9.69
#